data_AF-A0A0R1HNG2-F1
#
_entry.id   AF-A0A0R1HNG2-F1
#
_cell.length_a   1.000
_cell.length_b   1.000
_cell.length_c   1.000
_cell.angle_alpha   90.00
_cell.angle_beta   90.00
_cell.angle_gamma   90.00
#
_symmetry.space_group_name_H-M   'P 1'
#
loop_
_entity.id
_entity.type
_entity.pdbx_description
1 polymer ?
#
loop_
_entity_poly.entity_id
_entity_poly.type
_entity_poly.pdbx_seq_one_letter_code
_entity_poly.pdbx_strand_id
1 'polypeptide(L)'
;MQKNNLLGGHLVVSAMFCLMMMVVLLTGQLAYFYAKITSYQKICQYNQAETMKNMTILNQTSKKIDETFYYNLGTVEYQKNVYRIKLKNDVQYTFLNDKKET
;
A
#
# COMPACT_ATOMS: atom_id res chain seq x y z
N MET A 1 18.58 -57.04 -19.68
CA MET A 1 18.91 -55.92 -18.76
C MET A 1 18.41 -54.59 -19.33
N GLN A 2 17.10 -54.30 -19.27
CA GLN A 2 16.54 -53.06 -19.85
C GLN A 2 15.51 -52.35 -18.93
N LYS A 3 15.28 -52.88 -17.71
CA LYS A 3 14.25 -52.39 -16.78
C LYS A 3 14.68 -51.15 -15.97
N ASN A 4 15.98 -50.92 -15.79
CA ASN A 4 16.50 -49.86 -14.93
C ASN A 4 16.36 -48.46 -15.55
N ASN A 5 16.42 -48.34 -16.89
CA ASN A 5 16.31 -47.04 -17.57
C ASN A 5 14.88 -46.47 -17.56
N LEU A 6 13.86 -47.33 -17.56
CA LEU A 6 12.46 -46.91 -17.45
C LEU A 6 12.16 -46.34 -16.04
N LEU A 7 12.61 -47.03 -14.99
CA LEU A 7 12.43 -46.60 -13.60
C LEU A 7 13.16 -45.28 -13.30
N GLY A 8 14.37 -45.10 -13.82
CA GLY A 8 15.10 -43.83 -13.68
C GLY A 8 14.42 -42.65 -14.40
N GLY A 9 13.87 -42.89 -15.60
CA GLY A 9 13.13 -41.88 -16.36
C GLY A 9 11.85 -41.43 -15.65
N HIS A 10 11.06 -42.36 -15.09
CA HIS A 10 9.86 -42.03 -14.33
C HIS A 10 10.15 -41.24 -13.05
N LEU A 11 11.27 -41.53 -12.38
CA LEU A 11 11.70 -40.80 -11.18
C LEU A 11 12.12 -39.36 -11.51
N VAL A 12 12.82 -39.15 -12.63
CA VAL A 12 13.23 -37.81 -13.07
C VAL A 12 12.03 -36.96 -13.48
N VAL A 13 11.08 -37.54 -14.23
CA VAL A 13 9.87 -36.82 -14.66
C VAL A 13 9.00 -36.43 -13.45
N SER A 14 8.83 -37.32 -12.47
CA SER A 14 8.06 -37.00 -11.26
C SER A 14 8.75 -35.95 -10.40
N ALA A 15 10.07 -36.00 -10.27
CA ALA A 15 10.85 -34.95 -9.60
C ALA A 15 10.72 -33.59 -10.30
N MET A 16 10.78 -33.56 -11.64
CA MET A 16 10.59 -32.33 -12.42
C MET A 16 9.18 -31.75 -12.21
N PHE A 17 8.15 -32.59 -12.20
CA PHE A 17 6.78 -32.14 -11.96
C PHE A 17 6.61 -31.55 -10.55
N CYS A 18 7.23 -32.19 -9.55
CA CYS A 18 7.24 -31.68 -8.17
C CYS A 18 7.94 -30.32 -8.07
N LEU A 19 9.10 -30.16 -8.73
CA LEU A 19 9.81 -28.88 -8.79
C LEU A 19 8.98 -27.80 -9.49
N MET A 20 8.31 -28.12 -10.60
CA MET A 20 7.42 -27.18 -11.29
C MET A 20 6.28 -26.72 -10.37
N MET A 21 5.66 -27.64 -9.63
CA MET A 21 4.62 -27.28 -8.66
C MET A 21 5.16 -26.38 -7.54
N MET A 22 6.36 -26.66 -7.01
CA MET A 22 6.99 -25.79 -6.01
C MET A 22 7.24 -24.39 -6.56
N VAL A 23 7.72 -24.25 -7.80
CA VAL A 23 7.92 -22.94 -8.44
C VAL A 23 6.61 -22.17 -8.57
N VAL A 24 5.52 -22.83 -8.96
CA VAL A 24 4.20 -22.21 -9.06
C VAL A 24 3.70 -21.75 -7.68
N LEU A 25 3.85 -22.57 -6.65
CA LEU A 25 3.45 -22.21 -5.29
C LEU A 25 4.26 -21.03 -4.76
N LEU A 26 5.58 -21.04 -4.94
CA LEU A 26 6.47 -19.97 -4.48
C LEU A 26 6.18 -18.65 -5.21
N THR A 27 6.00 -18.68 -6.53
CA THR A 27 5.66 -17.48 -7.29
C THR A 27 4.28 -16.93 -6.90
N GLY A 28 3.29 -17.79 -6.66
CA GLY A 28 1.99 -17.41 -6.13
C GLY A 28 2.09 -16.73 -4.77
N GLN A 29 2.89 -17.27 -3.84
CA GLN A 29 3.10 -16.65 -2.54
C GLN A 29 3.81 -15.30 -2.64
N LEU A 30 4.86 -15.19 -3.46
CA LEU A 30 5.56 -13.93 -3.68
C LEU A 30 4.63 -12.84 -4.22
N ALA A 31 3.81 -13.16 -5.21
CA ALA A 31 2.82 -12.24 -5.77
C ALA A 31 1.80 -11.79 -4.70
N TYR A 32 1.30 -12.74 -3.90
CA TYR A 32 0.37 -12.45 -2.81
C TYR A 32 0.98 -11.51 -1.75
N PHE A 33 2.19 -11.81 -1.27
CA PHE A 33 2.86 -10.97 -0.27
C PHE A 33 3.21 -9.59 -0.83
N TYR A 34 3.64 -9.51 -2.08
CA TYR A 34 3.91 -8.24 -2.74
C TYR A 34 2.66 -7.36 -2.82
N ALA A 35 1.53 -7.93 -3.28
CA ALA A 35 0.26 -7.24 -3.34
C ALA A 35 -0.20 -6.79 -1.94
N LYS A 36 -0.06 -7.67 -0.94
CA LYS A 36 -0.39 -7.39 0.45
C LYS A 36 0.42 -6.21 0.99
N ILE A 37 1.75 -6.24 0.91
CA ILE A 37 2.63 -5.18 1.40
C ILE A 37 2.28 -3.84 0.74
N THR A 38 2.14 -3.83 -0.58
CA THR A 38 1.78 -2.62 -1.33
C THR A 38 0.44 -2.04 -0.87
N SER A 39 -0.54 -2.91 -0.62
CA SER A 39 -1.87 -2.50 -0.16
C SER A 39 -1.81 -1.92 1.26
N TYR A 40 -1.08 -2.56 2.18
CA TYR A 40 -0.88 -2.05 3.53
C TYR A 40 -0.15 -0.71 3.55
N GLN A 41 0.85 -0.53 2.69
CA GLN A 41 1.55 0.75 2.55
C GLN A 41 0.58 1.85 2.10
N LYS A 42 -0.27 1.59 1.10
CA LYS A 42 -1.29 2.54 0.64
C LYS A 42 -2.31 2.88 1.72
N ILE A 43 -2.79 1.89 2.48
CA ILE A 43 -3.71 2.10 3.61
C ILE A 43 -3.05 2.94 4.69
N CYS A 44 -1.79 2.63 5.04
CA CYS A 44 -1.05 3.39 6.04
C CYS A 44 -0.85 4.85 5.61
N GLN A 45 -0.46 5.10 4.36
CA GLN A 45 -0.33 6.45 3.81
C GLN A 45 -1.66 7.21 3.82
N TYR A 46 -2.75 6.55 3.44
CA TYR A 46 -4.09 7.14 3.51
C TYR A 46 -4.47 7.51 4.96
N ASN A 47 -4.29 6.59 5.92
CA ASN A 47 -4.58 6.83 7.32
C ASN A 47 -3.73 7.97 7.91
N GLN A 48 -2.45 8.07 7.51
CA GLN A 48 -1.59 9.19 7.88
C GLN A 48 -2.14 10.52 7.34
N ALA A 49 -2.54 10.56 6.07
CA ALA A 49 -3.11 11.76 5.46
C ALA A 49 -4.44 12.17 6.12
N GLU A 50 -5.30 11.20 6.44
CA GLU A 50 -6.55 11.43 7.17
C GLU A 50 -6.31 11.91 8.60
N THR A 51 -5.32 11.34 9.29
CA THR A 51 -4.93 11.80 10.63
C THR A 51 -4.42 13.24 10.58
N MET A 52 -3.60 13.59 9.59
CA MET A 52 -3.12 14.96 9.39
C MET A 52 -4.27 15.92 9.09
N LYS A 53 -5.24 15.52 8.25
CA LYS A 53 -6.49 16.28 8.02
C LYS A 53 -7.22 16.53 9.35
N ASN A 54 -7.44 15.48 10.14
CA ASN A 54 -8.15 15.58 11.41
C ASN A 54 -7.40 16.44 12.43
N MET A 55 -6.07 16.29 12.53
CA MET A 55 -5.23 17.17 13.36
C MET A 55 -5.30 18.62 12.90
N THR A 56 -5.37 18.88 11.58
CA THR A 56 -5.52 20.23 11.04
C THR A 56 -6.89 20.82 11.40
N ILE A 57 -7.97 20.02 11.30
CA ILE A 57 -9.33 20.41 11.70
C ILE A 57 -9.41 20.68 13.22
N LEU A 58 -8.72 19.89 14.04
CA LEU A 58 -8.66 20.09 15.50
C LEU A 58 -7.83 21.33 15.87
N ASN A 59 -6.73 21.60 15.15
CA ASN A 59 -5.88 22.77 15.34
C ASN A 59 -6.44 24.06 14.71
N GLN A 60 -7.54 23.97 13.96
CA GLN A 60 -8.23 25.09 13.28
C GLN A 60 -8.94 26.08 14.24
N THR A 61 -8.45 26.24 15.46
CA THR A 61 -8.71 27.45 16.28
C THR A 61 -8.06 28.70 15.65
N SER A 62 -7.07 28.57 14.75
CA SER A 62 -6.60 29.65 13.88
C SER A 62 -7.25 29.59 12.49
N LYS A 63 -8.37 30.30 12.34
CA LYS A 63 -9.06 30.52 11.05
C LYS A 63 -8.28 31.48 10.14
N LYS A 64 -7.18 31.04 9.54
CA LYS A 64 -6.58 31.78 8.43
C LYS A 64 -6.71 30.94 7.16
N ILE A 65 -7.44 31.51 6.21
CA ILE A 65 -7.61 30.99 4.86
C ILE A 65 -6.21 30.97 4.21
N ASP A 66 -5.88 29.89 3.50
CA ASP A 66 -4.61 29.68 2.80
C ASP A 66 -3.38 29.40 3.69
N GLU A 67 -3.55 28.78 4.85
CA GLU A 67 -2.43 28.30 5.65
C GLU A 67 -1.92 26.91 5.24
N THR A 68 -0.59 26.77 5.24
CA THR A 68 0.12 25.49 5.11
C THR A 68 0.56 25.03 6.50
N PHE A 69 0.05 23.88 6.94
CA PHE A 69 0.44 23.25 8.19
C PHE A 69 1.57 22.25 7.93
N TYR A 70 2.64 22.36 8.71
CA TYR A 70 3.79 21.48 8.63
C TYR A 70 3.72 20.43 9.74
N TYR A 71 3.68 19.16 9.36
CA TYR A 71 3.73 18.02 10.27
C TYR A 71 5.00 17.21 10.00
N ASN A 72 5.40 16.38 10.96
CA ASN A 72 6.54 15.47 10.76
C ASN A 72 6.28 14.44 9.65
N LEU A 73 5.03 14.16 9.29
CA LEU A 73 4.69 13.19 8.22
C LEU A 73 4.56 13.84 6.84
N GLY A 74 4.48 15.17 6.76
CA GLY A 74 4.25 15.91 5.53
C GLY A 74 3.62 17.28 5.76
N THR A 75 3.06 17.88 4.72
CA THR A 75 2.38 19.16 4.78
C THR A 75 0.89 19.03 4.48
N VAL A 76 0.08 19.90 5.07
CA VAL A 76 -1.36 20.04 4.78
C VAL A 76 -1.61 21.48 4.34
N GLU A 77 -2.11 21.66 3.13
CA GLU A 77 -2.56 22.95 2.62
C GLU A 77 -4.09 22.97 2.63
N TYR A 78 -4.67 24.00 3.25
CA TYR A 78 -6.11 24.23 3.20
C TYR A 78 -6.44 25.43 2.32
N GLN A 79 -7.06 25.17 1.16
CA GLN A 79 -7.46 26.21 0.20
C GLN A 79 -8.88 25.93 -0.28
N LYS A 80 -9.74 26.96 -0.28
CA LYS A 80 -11.08 26.92 -0.90
C LYS A 80 -11.89 25.65 -0.57
N ASN A 81 -11.99 25.28 0.71
CA ASN A 81 -12.74 24.12 1.20
C ASN A 81 -12.13 22.74 0.82
N VAL A 82 -10.85 22.71 0.47
CA VAL A 82 -10.11 21.49 0.11
C VAL A 82 -8.85 21.39 0.96
N TYR A 83 -8.61 20.20 1.52
CA TYR A 83 -7.36 19.84 2.17
C TYR A 83 -6.48 19.05 1.19
N ARG A 84 -5.32 19.61 0.86
CA ARG A 84 -4.27 18.91 0.10
C ARG A 84 -3.19 18.47 1.06
N ILE A 85 -3.03 17.17 1.23
CA ILE A 85 -1.98 16.58 2.06
C ILE A 85 -0.88 16.08 1.15
N LYS A 86 0.34 16.57 1.36
CA LYS A 86 1.56 16.05 0.73
C LYS A 86 2.39 15.33 1.78
N LEU A 87 2.50 14.01 1.67
CA LEU A 87 3.36 13.21 2.53
C LEU A 87 4.84 13.38 2.15
N LYS A 88 5.75 13.04 3.07
CA LYS A 88 7.22 13.12 2.84
C LYS A 88 7.73 12.30 1.65
N ASN A 89 6.99 11.26 1.25
CA ASN A 89 7.31 10.43 0.09
C ASN A 89 6.69 10.96 -1.22
N ASP A 90 6.37 12.26 -1.27
CA ASP A 90 5.74 12.97 -2.39
C ASP A 90 4.34 12.47 -2.81
N VAL A 91 3.75 11.53 -2.08
CA VAL A 91 2.36 11.10 -2.30
C VAL A 91 1.40 12.19 -1.84
N GLN A 92 0.43 12.50 -2.69
CA GLN A 92 -0.56 13.54 -2.45
C GLN A 92 -1.96 12.96 -2.30
N TYR A 93 -2.68 13.44 -1.29
CA TYR A 93 -4.09 13.13 -1.07
C TYR A 93 -4.89 14.42 -1.02
N THR A 94 -6.06 14.42 -1.66
CA THR A 94 -6.97 15.57 -1.65
C THR A 94 -8.28 15.15 -0.99
N PHE A 95 -8.68 15.89 0.04
CA PHE A 95 -9.94 15.68 0.74
C PHE A 95 -10.80 16.93 0.62
N LEU A 96 -12.08 16.74 0.30
CA LEU A 96 -13.07 17.80 0.43
C LEU A 96 -13.38 18.00 1.93
N ASN A 97 -13.55 19.25 2.34
CA ASN A 97 -14.03 19.56 3.68
C ASN A 97 -15.53 19.29 3.73
N ASP A 98 -15.88 18.05 4.02
CA ASP A 98 -17.25 17.53 4.08
C ASP A 98 -17.89 17.81 5.44
N LYS A 99 -17.69 19.02 5.99
CA LYS A 99 -18.48 19.49 7.12
C LYS A 99 -19.92 19.64 6.65
N LYS A 100 -20.68 18.54 6.72
CA LYS A 100 -22.12 18.64 6.97
C LYS A 100 -22.24 19.30 8.34
N GLU A 101 -22.61 20.57 8.32
CA GLU A 101 -23.19 21.24 9.47
C GLU A 101 -24.39 20.40 9.91
N THR A 102 -24.26 19.74 11.06
CA THR A 102 -25.37 19.20 11.85
C THR A 102 -25.40 19.97 13.15
#